data_AF-A0A521H528-F1
#
_entry.id   AF-A0A521H528-F1
#
_cell.length_a   1.000
_cell.length_b   1.000
_cell.length_c   1.000
_cell.angle_alpha   90.00
_cell.angle_beta   90.00
_cell.angle_gamma   90.00
#
_symmetry.space_group_name_H-M   'P 1'
#
loop_
_entity.id
_entity.type
_entity.pdbx_description
1 polymer ?
#
loop_
_entity_poly.entity_id
_entity_poly.type
_entity_poly.pdbx_seq_one_letter_code
_entity_poly.pdbx_strand_id
1 'polypeptide(L)'
;MSRLGIAVLAAGMTSAACAVAPAAPRRPADVDPTPVWRALDRGDRAAAVAAAQALGWRAAGSVEGERVRQSLLVSAGRRAELVAEVQGWQAQRPLDPDLQYLEARLFQNPQRQAARFRELARRYPEHAWIQLGLAGVAQQEGLWSEAGAHLRAAPEWSDTEDFRLVLTARQLAQQQRGEEALRLLEPAAFSGKPREALLEYLDLATRLGKSLAAARAGAEYRLRTINAAVAPGERVDRVMERLDAEVKVKGRLSLKATLALLDAYAERAGVASGWKEHPRYRVSVVGSLLQPEAGSGGPAAAWADAGRMLLAGEALTRGVELLLLRGTRRCALEWPGESVPLELVLAEDGVSTRLNSVVGGAVFHGFYVRRDYAAIAATAYAEEAAAVDLSRPFQLPPDPRDDGPWLPEDWDLPARLRAQCLAEPGADPLRLELEQVFWHESGHMPEVLTLTGEQPGAAGVLLTSLMSWLASGDALAWLEVRAQARALAIGADARWILADIVARARSSADQYREPYAELLRDLIAEAQARGLPPLPLWHTLDAGTLHQLGAAACRRGGFEPLPGVVIPRLRGALEQLLALPAPP
;
A
#
# COMPACT_ATOMS: atom_id res chain seq x y z
N MET A 1 41.03 58.90 84.03
CA MET A 1 41.21 57.49 84.47
C MET A 1 39.93 56.72 84.19
N SER A 2 40.02 55.72 83.30
CA SER A 2 39.28 54.45 83.32
C SER A 2 37.76 54.44 83.10
N ARG A 3 37.29 53.99 81.91
CA ARG A 3 36.87 52.59 81.63
C ARG A 3 36.22 52.44 80.24
N LEU A 4 36.50 51.29 79.60
CA LEU A 4 35.99 50.74 78.33
C LEU A 4 34.50 50.35 78.37
N GLY A 5 33.85 50.22 77.19
CA GLY A 5 32.83 49.17 76.95
C GLY A 5 31.71 49.40 75.91
N ILE A 6 31.93 48.93 74.66
CA ILE A 6 31.10 48.04 73.78
C ILE A 6 29.57 48.24 73.55
N ALA A 7 29.19 48.23 72.23
CA ALA A 7 27.93 47.78 71.55
C ALA A 7 26.64 48.66 71.66
N VAL A 8 25.69 48.78 70.70
CA VAL A 8 25.36 48.22 69.36
C VAL A 8 24.10 48.97 68.82
N LEU A 9 23.87 48.97 67.48
CA LEU A 9 22.61 49.17 66.69
C LEU A 9 22.01 50.58 66.37
N ALA A 10 21.77 50.79 65.06
CA ALA A 10 20.60 51.37 64.35
C ALA A 10 21.03 52.36 63.24
N ALA A 11 21.04 51.99 61.95
CA ALA A 11 19.93 51.82 61.01
C ALA A 11 19.67 53.06 60.15
N GLY A 12 19.60 52.87 58.81
CA GLY A 12 18.78 53.73 57.95
C GLY A 12 19.42 54.33 56.69
N MET A 13 19.97 53.53 55.77
CA MET A 13 20.04 53.92 54.36
C MET A 13 19.45 52.81 53.48
N THR A 14 18.12 52.85 53.32
CA THR A 14 17.38 52.12 52.31
C THR A 14 17.42 52.89 51.00
N SER A 15 18.34 52.53 50.10
CA SER A 15 18.21 52.87 48.68
C SER A 15 17.11 51.99 48.08
N ALA A 16 15.95 52.58 47.84
CA ALA A 16 14.91 51.99 47.02
C ALA A 16 15.44 51.82 45.59
N ALA A 17 15.92 50.62 45.27
CA ALA A 17 15.99 50.18 43.88
C ALA A 17 14.55 49.94 43.44
N CYS A 18 13.98 50.87 42.68
CA CYS A 18 12.73 50.66 41.97
C CYS A 18 12.87 49.40 41.11
N ALA A 19 12.19 48.33 41.50
CA ALA A 19 11.97 47.17 40.65
C ALA A 19 11.18 47.65 39.44
N VAL A 20 11.88 47.94 38.34
CA VAL A 20 11.27 48.08 37.03
C VAL A 20 10.53 46.78 36.78
N ALA A 21 9.19 46.83 36.74
CA ALA A 21 8.40 45.69 36.32
C ALA A 21 8.97 45.19 34.99
N PRO A 22 9.31 43.90 34.86
CA PRO A 22 9.85 43.39 33.60
C PRO A 22 8.84 43.74 32.50
N ALA A 23 9.33 44.37 31.43
CA ALA A 23 8.52 44.68 30.26
C ALA A 23 7.78 43.40 29.83
N ALA A 24 6.50 43.54 29.45
CA ALA A 24 5.72 42.42 28.94
C ALA A 24 6.54 41.67 27.87
N PRO A 25 6.61 40.33 27.93
CA PRO A 25 7.48 39.57 27.05
C PRO A 25 7.16 39.90 25.60
N ARG A 26 8.19 40.26 24.84
CA ARG A 26 8.06 40.57 23.41
C ARG A 26 7.78 39.26 22.69
N ARG A 27 6.71 39.21 21.89
CA ARG A 27 6.41 38.05 21.05
C ARG A 27 7.55 37.85 20.03
N PRO A 28 8.16 36.65 19.95
CA PRO A 28 9.18 36.34 18.95
C PRO A 28 8.62 36.40 17.52
N ALA A 29 9.52 36.43 16.53
CA ALA A 29 9.14 36.29 15.14
C ALA A 29 8.66 34.85 14.87
N ASP A 30 7.45 34.74 14.32
CA ASP A 30 6.92 33.49 13.81
C ASP A 30 7.65 33.14 12.50
N VAL A 31 8.20 31.93 12.42
CA VAL A 31 8.97 31.48 11.27
C VAL A 31 8.49 30.10 10.86
N ASP A 32 8.37 29.87 9.56
CA ASP A 32 7.97 28.58 9.02
C ASP A 32 9.15 27.59 9.03
N PRO A 33 9.12 26.52 9.84
CA PRO A 33 10.18 25.52 9.87
C PRO A 33 10.11 24.51 8.71
N THR A 34 9.09 24.61 7.84
CA THR A 34 8.88 23.69 6.69
C THR A 34 10.12 23.46 5.81
N PRO A 35 10.96 24.47 5.49
CA PRO A 35 12.19 24.24 4.72
C PRO A 35 13.16 23.27 5.39
N VAL A 36 13.25 23.29 6.72
CA VAL A 36 14.09 22.36 7.50
C VAL A 36 13.53 20.94 7.42
N TRP A 37 12.22 20.79 7.63
CA TRP A 37 11.56 19.49 7.58
C TRP A 37 11.66 18.85 6.22
N ARG A 38 11.43 19.60 5.14
CA ARG A 38 11.58 19.12 3.76
C ARG A 38 12.99 18.60 3.48
N ALA A 39 14.03 19.26 4.01
CA ALA A 39 15.41 18.81 3.82
C ALA A 39 15.71 17.54 4.64
N LEU A 40 15.26 17.47 5.90
CA LEU A 40 15.39 16.28 6.74
C LEU A 40 14.65 15.06 6.18
N ASP A 41 13.48 15.30 5.61
CA ASP A 41 12.66 14.29 4.99
C ASP A 41 13.40 13.71 3.77
N ARG A 42 14.01 14.55 2.92
CA ARG A 42 14.87 14.06 1.81
C ARG A 42 16.18 13.38 2.27
N GLY A 43 16.49 13.38 3.56
CA GLY A 43 17.78 12.92 4.09
C GLY A 43 18.94 13.89 3.87
N ASP A 44 18.66 15.11 3.39
CA ASP A 44 19.68 16.14 3.17
C ASP A 44 19.93 16.91 4.47
N ARG A 45 20.78 16.32 5.31
CA ARG A 45 21.13 16.89 6.61
C ARG A 45 21.87 18.22 6.49
N ALA A 46 22.67 18.41 5.43
CA ALA A 46 23.40 19.65 5.22
C ALA A 46 22.45 20.80 4.89
N ALA A 47 21.52 20.60 3.94
CA ALA A 47 20.48 21.59 3.64
C ALA A 47 19.55 21.83 4.82
N ALA A 48 19.24 20.81 5.63
CA ALA A 48 18.45 20.99 6.84
C ALA A 48 19.15 21.89 7.86
N VAL A 49 20.45 21.69 8.09
CA VAL A 49 21.25 22.56 8.97
C VAL A 49 21.33 23.97 8.41
N ALA A 50 21.56 24.15 7.10
CA ALA A 50 21.60 25.47 6.47
C ALA A 50 20.25 26.21 6.57
N ALA A 51 19.14 25.52 6.29
CA ALA A 51 17.80 26.06 6.48
C ALA A 51 17.55 26.44 7.94
N ALA A 52 17.94 25.59 8.90
CA ALA A 52 17.75 25.88 10.32
C ALA A 52 18.62 27.04 10.81
N GLN A 53 19.80 27.26 10.21
CA GLN A 53 20.61 28.45 10.48
C GLN A 53 19.91 29.74 10.04
N ALA A 54 19.21 29.73 8.90
CA ALA A 54 18.46 30.88 8.42
C ALA A 54 17.24 31.22 9.29
N LEU A 55 16.68 30.21 9.99
CA LEU A 55 15.58 30.39 10.94
C LEU A 55 16.06 30.68 12.38
N GLY A 56 17.35 30.45 12.65
CA GLY A 56 17.92 30.55 14.00
C GLY A 56 17.82 31.94 14.60
N TRP A 57 18.05 32.03 15.91
CA TRP A 57 17.86 33.23 16.70
C TRP A 57 18.65 34.43 16.15
N ARG A 58 19.89 34.19 15.71
CA ARG A 58 20.77 35.23 15.16
C ARG A 58 20.27 35.82 13.83
N ALA A 59 19.64 35.00 13.00
CA ALA A 59 19.21 35.40 11.66
C ALA A 59 17.78 35.96 11.65
N ALA A 60 16.86 35.29 12.35
CA ALA A 60 15.44 35.60 12.30
C ALA A 60 14.84 36.06 13.65
N GLY A 61 15.60 35.99 14.75
CA GLY A 61 15.07 36.30 16.08
C GLY A 61 13.98 35.34 16.55
N SER A 62 13.97 34.11 16.01
CA SER A 62 12.96 33.10 16.34
C SER A 62 13.49 32.10 17.35
N VAL A 63 12.73 31.90 18.43
CA VAL A 63 13.00 30.85 19.41
C VAL A 63 12.72 29.48 18.82
N GLU A 64 11.64 29.33 18.06
CA GLU A 64 11.31 28.05 17.43
C GLU A 64 12.34 27.66 16.38
N GLY A 65 12.74 28.60 15.51
CA GLY A 65 13.79 28.35 14.53
C GLY A 65 15.12 27.95 15.17
N GLU A 66 15.50 28.59 16.27
CA GLU A 66 16.67 28.21 17.06
C GLU A 66 16.47 26.86 17.77
N ARG A 67 15.25 26.53 18.21
CA ARG A 67 14.93 25.25 18.85
C ARG A 67 15.24 24.10 17.92
N VAL A 68 14.79 24.22 16.66
CA VAL A 68 15.01 23.27 15.57
C VAL A 68 16.49 23.18 15.23
N ARG A 69 17.19 24.32 15.08
CA ARG A 69 18.64 24.36 14.81
C ARG A 69 19.45 23.64 15.89
N GLN A 70 19.15 23.92 17.16
CA GLN A 70 19.81 23.25 18.28
C GLN A 70 19.61 21.74 18.26
N SER A 71 18.38 21.26 18.00
CA SER A 71 18.08 19.81 17.92
C SER A 71 18.89 19.12 16.80
N LEU A 72 19.03 19.76 15.63
CA LEU A 72 19.81 19.26 14.50
C LEU A 72 21.31 19.19 14.77
N LEU A 73 21.86 20.24 15.39
CA LEU A 73 23.29 20.33 15.68
C LEU A 73 23.68 19.44 16.87
N VAL A 74 22.83 19.32 17.90
CA VAL A 74 23.01 18.36 18.99
C VAL A 74 23.06 16.94 18.45
N SER A 75 22.11 16.55 17.60
CA SER A 75 22.10 15.22 17.00
C SER A 75 23.26 14.97 16.03
N ALA A 76 23.97 16.03 15.61
CA ALA A 76 25.19 15.95 14.80
C ALA A 76 26.47 15.98 15.65
N GLY A 77 26.36 15.89 16.98
CA GLY A 77 27.49 15.91 17.91
C GLY A 77 28.06 17.32 18.19
N ARG A 78 27.44 18.39 17.67
CA ARG A 78 27.95 19.77 17.76
C ARG A 78 27.41 20.55 18.95
N ARG A 79 27.14 19.86 20.07
CA ARG A 79 26.58 20.50 21.28
C ARG A 79 27.52 21.52 21.92
N ALA A 80 28.83 21.24 21.94
CA ALA A 80 29.81 22.14 22.54
C ALA A 80 29.84 23.52 21.87
N GLU A 81 29.73 23.53 20.53
CA GLU A 81 29.65 24.77 19.74
C GLU A 81 28.41 25.60 20.10
N LEU A 82 27.24 24.94 20.20
CA LEU A 82 25.99 25.60 20.61
C LEU A 82 26.08 26.20 22.01
N VAL A 83 26.71 25.48 22.95
CA VAL A 83 26.86 25.97 24.33
C VAL A 83 27.73 27.23 24.35
N ALA A 84 28.86 27.23 23.64
CA ALA A 84 29.73 28.41 23.55
C ALA A 84 29.03 29.61 22.89
N GLU A 85 28.26 29.36 21.83
CA GLU A 85 27.49 30.39 21.12
C GLU A 85 26.43 31.03 22.03
N VAL A 86 25.62 30.22 22.73
CA VAL A 86 24.56 30.72 23.61
C VAL A 86 25.14 31.44 24.84
N GLN A 87 26.27 30.97 25.39
CA GLN A 87 26.99 31.66 26.46
C GLN A 87 27.46 33.05 26.01
N GLY A 88 27.95 33.18 24.77
CA GLY A 88 28.31 34.46 24.18
C GLY A 88 27.12 35.42 24.07
N TRP A 89 25.94 34.91 23.68
CA TRP A 89 24.71 35.71 23.63
C TRP A 89 24.27 36.16 25.03
N GLN A 90 24.33 35.28 26.02
CA GLN A 90 23.98 35.62 27.40
C GLN A 90 24.93 36.64 28.02
N ALA A 91 26.23 36.59 27.71
CA ALA A 91 27.16 37.61 28.19
C ALA A 91 26.77 39.02 27.69
N GLN A 92 26.19 39.11 26.49
CA GLN A 92 25.73 40.37 25.90
C GLN A 92 24.32 40.77 26.39
N ARG A 93 23.46 39.78 26.66
CA ARG A 93 22.05 39.97 27.06
C ARG A 93 21.67 39.03 28.21
N PRO A 94 22.19 39.26 29.43
CA PRO A 94 22.06 38.29 30.52
C PRO A 94 20.64 38.18 31.07
N LEU A 95 19.74 39.12 30.75
CA LEU A 95 18.37 39.19 31.23
C LEU A 95 17.32 38.80 30.17
N ASP A 96 17.76 38.38 28.97
CA ASP A 96 16.87 38.01 27.88
C ASP A 96 16.27 36.60 28.13
N PRO A 97 14.95 36.47 28.34
CA PRO A 97 14.33 35.20 28.72
C PRO A 97 14.37 34.15 27.60
N ASP A 98 14.38 34.56 26.33
CA ASP A 98 14.48 33.65 25.18
C ASP A 98 15.86 33.00 25.14
N LEU A 99 16.92 33.80 25.36
CA LEU A 99 18.29 33.30 25.43
C LEU A 99 18.53 32.41 26.66
N GLN A 100 17.87 32.70 27.79
CA GLN A 100 17.90 31.85 28.96
C GLN A 100 17.17 30.52 28.74
N TYR A 101 16.04 30.54 28.03
CA TYR A 101 15.34 29.33 27.59
C TYR A 101 16.22 28.47 26.68
N LEU A 102 16.82 29.06 25.65
CA LEU A 102 17.67 28.36 24.67
C LEU A 102 18.92 27.75 25.30
N GLU A 103 19.47 28.37 26.34
CA GLU A 103 20.57 27.81 27.14
C GLU A 103 20.12 26.59 27.93
N ALA A 104 19.00 26.69 28.66
CA ALA A 104 18.49 25.63 29.52
C ALA A 104 18.26 24.31 28.76
N ARG A 105 17.89 24.40 27.47
CA ARG A 105 17.75 23.23 26.58
C ARG A 105 19.04 22.45 26.34
N LEU A 106 20.20 23.10 26.43
CA LEU A 106 21.49 22.50 26.09
C LEU A 106 22.11 21.70 27.26
N PHE A 107 21.51 21.74 28.45
CA PHE A 107 21.92 20.93 29.59
C PHE A 107 21.75 19.43 29.25
N GLN A 108 22.78 18.63 29.54
CA GLN A 108 22.75 17.18 29.34
C GLN A 108 22.17 16.42 30.53
N ASN A 109 22.42 16.92 31.75
CA ASN A 109 21.92 16.32 32.97
C ASN A 109 20.45 16.74 33.16
N PRO A 110 19.48 15.79 33.17
CA PRO A 110 18.06 16.11 33.27
C PRO A 110 17.69 16.85 34.55
N GLN A 111 18.29 16.51 35.69
CA GLN A 111 18.00 17.16 36.97
C GLN A 111 18.45 18.62 36.98
N ARG A 112 19.62 18.93 36.39
CA ARG A 112 20.11 20.30 36.23
C ARG A 112 19.25 21.09 35.25
N GLN A 113 18.81 20.45 34.16
CA GLN A 113 17.88 21.07 33.21
C GLN A 113 16.54 21.41 33.88
N ALA A 114 15.95 20.49 34.64
CA ALA A 114 14.71 20.71 35.39
C ALA A 114 14.86 21.83 36.42
N ALA A 115 15.94 21.82 37.21
CA ALA A 115 16.22 22.88 38.17
C ALA A 115 16.32 24.25 37.50
N ARG A 116 16.99 24.33 36.34
CA ARG A 116 17.11 25.55 35.55
C ARG A 116 15.75 26.03 35.03
N PHE A 117 14.94 25.16 34.45
CA PHE A 117 13.60 25.53 34.00
C PHE A 117 12.68 25.98 35.14
N ARG A 118 12.75 25.35 36.32
CA ARG A 118 12.00 25.79 37.52
C ARG A 118 12.45 27.16 38.04
N GLU A 119 13.74 27.48 37.94
CA GLU A 119 14.26 28.82 38.22
C GLU A 119 13.69 29.84 37.22
N LEU A 120 13.80 29.55 35.93
CA LEU A 120 13.32 30.42 34.86
C LEU A 120 11.81 30.66 34.92
N ALA A 121 11.01 29.63 35.19
CA ALA A 121 9.55 29.75 35.28
C ALA A 121 9.10 30.59 36.48
N ARG A 122 9.86 30.59 37.59
CA ARG A 122 9.61 31.49 38.73
C ARG A 122 9.92 32.94 38.38
N ARG A 123 10.96 33.16 37.59
CA ARG A 123 11.42 34.49 37.19
C ARG A 123 10.58 35.10 36.07
N TYR A 124 10.11 34.26 35.14
CA TYR A 124 9.34 34.64 33.95
C TYR A 124 8.06 33.80 33.85
N PRO A 125 7.09 33.97 34.77
CA PRO A 125 5.91 33.12 34.84
C PRO A 125 5.02 33.22 33.59
N GLU A 126 5.01 34.36 32.91
CA GLU A 126 4.19 34.61 31.71
C GLU A 126 4.91 34.29 30.40
N HIS A 127 6.05 33.58 30.43
CA HIS A 127 6.82 33.29 29.23
C HIS A 127 6.49 31.91 28.66
N ALA A 128 5.87 31.86 27.48
CA ALA A 128 5.31 30.63 26.90
C ALA A 128 6.37 29.52 26.73
N TRP A 129 7.51 29.83 26.09
CA TRP A 129 8.59 28.85 25.88
C TRP A 129 9.14 28.25 27.17
N ILE A 130 9.32 29.06 28.21
CA ILE A 130 9.84 28.61 29.51
C ILE A 130 8.84 27.67 30.19
N GLN A 131 7.55 28.03 30.19
CA GLN A 131 6.50 27.19 30.74
C GLN A 131 6.37 25.86 29.98
N LEU A 132 6.39 25.89 28.64
CA LEU A 132 6.34 24.67 27.82
C LEU A 132 7.60 23.82 27.95
N GLY A 133 8.79 24.44 28.06
CA GLY A 133 10.05 23.75 28.33
C GLY A 133 10.01 23.00 29.65
N LEU A 134 9.53 23.65 30.72
CA LEU A 134 9.35 23.02 32.02
C LEU A 134 8.31 21.90 31.97
N ALA A 135 7.19 22.11 31.28
CA ALA A 135 6.20 21.05 31.08
C ALA A 135 6.80 19.82 30.38
N GLY A 136 7.59 20.02 29.32
CA GLY A 136 8.25 18.93 28.60
C GLY A 136 9.23 18.15 29.49
N VAL A 137 10.02 18.84 30.32
CA VAL A 137 10.91 18.18 31.29
C VAL A 137 10.12 17.42 32.36
N ALA A 138 9.06 18.02 32.90
CA ALA A 138 8.19 17.35 33.86
C ALA A 138 7.55 16.08 33.28
N GLN A 139 7.15 16.08 32.00
CA GLN A 139 6.68 14.86 31.32
C GLN A 139 7.76 13.78 31.23
N GLN A 140 9.01 14.15 30.91
CA GLN A 140 10.15 13.21 30.87
C GLN A 140 10.46 12.62 32.25
N GLU A 141 10.28 13.40 33.32
CA GLU A 141 10.42 12.95 34.71
C GLU A 141 9.20 12.18 35.24
N GLY A 142 8.13 12.03 34.46
CA GLY A 142 6.88 11.39 34.89
C GLY A 142 6.02 12.22 35.86
N LEU A 143 6.34 13.51 36.02
CA LEU A 143 5.64 14.47 36.88
C LEU A 143 4.42 15.08 36.15
N TRP A 144 3.46 14.23 35.79
CA TRP A 144 2.35 14.58 34.90
C TRP A 144 1.39 15.66 35.43
N SER A 145 1.26 15.79 36.75
CA SER A 145 0.44 16.86 37.36
C SER A 145 1.11 18.23 37.20
N GLU A 146 2.43 18.30 37.48
CA GLU A 146 3.26 19.49 37.30
C GLU A 146 3.28 19.89 35.82
N ALA A 147 3.51 18.93 34.91
CA ALA A 147 3.46 19.17 33.47
C ALA A 147 2.13 19.80 33.01
N GLY A 148 1.00 19.26 33.48
CA GLY A 148 -0.32 19.79 33.15
C GLY A 148 -0.56 21.20 33.70
N ALA A 149 -0.03 21.54 34.87
CA ALA A 149 -0.12 22.89 35.43
C ALA A 149 0.65 23.90 34.58
N HIS A 150 1.88 23.57 34.17
CA HIS A 150 2.70 24.44 33.33
C HIS A 150 2.15 24.59 31.90
N LEU A 151 1.59 23.53 31.32
CA LEU A 151 0.90 23.60 30.03
C LEU A 151 -0.27 24.60 30.05
N ARG A 152 -1.07 24.61 31.12
CA ARG A 152 -2.18 25.57 31.31
C ARG A 152 -1.71 26.98 31.60
N ALA A 153 -0.60 27.14 32.32
CA ALA A 153 -0.03 28.45 32.67
C ALA A 153 0.69 29.13 31.49
N ALA A 154 1.18 28.35 30.52
CA ALA A 154 1.85 28.87 29.34
C ALA A 154 0.89 29.72 28.48
N PRO A 155 1.20 30.98 28.15
CA PRO A 155 0.39 31.79 27.24
C PRO A 155 0.38 31.27 25.80
N GLU A 156 -0.68 31.60 25.05
CA GLU A 156 -0.82 31.21 23.64
C GLU A 156 0.00 32.12 22.73
N TRP A 157 1.15 31.63 22.25
CA TRP A 157 1.97 32.28 21.22
C TRP A 157 1.99 31.41 19.97
N SER A 158 1.88 31.99 18.78
CA SER A 158 1.76 31.23 17.52
C SER A 158 2.99 30.38 17.24
N ASP A 159 4.19 30.89 17.53
CA ASP A 159 5.46 30.16 17.38
C ASP A 159 5.58 28.95 18.31
N THR A 160 4.74 28.84 19.36
CA THR A 160 4.72 27.69 20.29
C THR A 160 3.69 26.62 19.97
N GLU A 161 2.82 26.84 18.98
CA GLU A 161 1.63 26.02 18.72
C GLU A 161 2.00 24.54 18.51
N ASP A 162 2.98 24.28 17.66
CA ASP A 162 3.45 22.93 17.33
C ASP A 162 4.02 22.19 18.54
N PHE A 163 4.82 22.87 19.37
CA PHE A 163 5.40 22.25 20.56
C PHE A 163 4.34 21.99 21.63
N ARG A 164 3.43 22.95 21.84
CA ARG A 164 2.29 22.81 22.75
C ARG A 164 1.37 21.65 22.33
N LEU A 165 1.13 21.48 21.02
CA LEU A 165 0.30 20.41 20.47
C LEU A 165 0.81 19.03 20.92
N VAL A 166 2.11 18.77 20.71
CA VAL A 166 2.75 17.49 21.07
C VAL A 166 2.68 17.24 22.58
N LEU A 167 3.01 18.26 23.40
CA LEU A 167 2.94 18.11 24.87
C LEU A 167 1.51 17.88 25.36
N THR A 168 0.52 18.52 24.75
CA THR A 168 -0.90 18.36 25.08
C THR A 168 -1.37 16.95 24.73
N ALA A 169 -0.98 16.42 23.56
CA ALA A 169 -1.31 15.05 23.17
C ALA A 169 -0.72 14.01 24.13
N ARG A 170 0.53 14.20 24.57
CA ARG A 170 1.15 13.35 25.61
C ARG A 170 0.39 13.40 26.93
N GLN A 171 -0.02 14.60 27.35
CA GLN A 171 -0.81 14.78 28.57
C GLN A 171 -2.15 14.03 28.51
N LEU A 172 -2.85 14.12 27.37
CA LEU A 172 -4.09 13.39 27.13
C LEU A 172 -3.88 11.87 27.12
N ALA A 173 -2.83 11.39 26.44
CA ALA A 173 -2.49 9.97 26.41
C ALA A 173 -2.23 9.42 27.81
N GLN A 174 -1.51 10.15 28.67
CA GLN A 174 -1.29 9.77 30.06
C GLN A 174 -2.59 9.69 30.88
N GLN A 175 -3.56 10.55 30.58
CA GLN A 175 -4.89 10.53 31.19
C GLN A 175 -5.77 9.39 30.66
N GLN A 176 -5.21 8.41 29.95
CA GLN A 176 -5.92 7.33 29.27
C GLN A 176 -6.88 7.82 28.18
N ARG A 177 -6.71 9.06 27.71
CA ARG A 177 -7.50 9.69 26.62
C ARG A 177 -6.76 9.60 25.30
N GLY A 178 -6.27 8.39 24.97
CA GLY A 178 -5.42 8.14 23.81
C GLY A 178 -6.07 8.47 22.47
N GLU A 179 -7.37 8.21 22.31
CA GLU A 179 -8.10 8.53 21.08
C GLU A 179 -8.29 10.04 20.88
N GLU A 180 -8.43 10.79 21.96
CA GLU A 180 -8.47 12.26 21.90
C GLU A 180 -7.10 12.83 21.52
N ALA A 181 -6.03 12.25 22.06
CA ALA A 181 -4.67 12.61 21.69
C ALA A 181 -4.37 12.33 20.20
N LEU A 182 -4.81 11.19 19.66
CA LEU A 182 -4.66 10.90 18.23
C LEU A 182 -5.45 11.90 17.36
N ARG A 183 -6.71 12.20 17.71
CA ARG A 183 -7.53 13.20 16.99
C ARG A 183 -6.90 14.60 17.05
N LEU A 184 -6.29 14.96 18.16
CA LEU A 184 -5.59 16.24 18.32
C LEU A 184 -4.37 16.32 17.39
N LEU A 185 -3.58 15.25 17.29
CA LEU A 185 -2.37 15.22 16.47
C LEU A 185 -2.65 15.10 14.96
N GLU A 186 -3.76 14.47 14.58
CA GLU A 186 -4.05 14.08 13.20
C GLU A 186 -3.91 15.23 12.17
N PRO A 187 -4.50 16.43 12.38
CA PRO A 187 -4.37 17.51 11.40
C PRO A 187 -2.91 17.91 11.15
N ALA A 188 -2.08 17.99 12.19
CA ALA A 188 -0.66 18.35 12.05
C ALA A 188 0.16 17.18 11.46
N ALA A 189 -0.12 15.95 11.90
CA ALA A 189 0.58 14.75 11.44
C ALA A 189 0.45 14.54 9.92
N PHE A 190 -0.66 14.93 9.29
CA PHE A 190 -0.93 14.69 7.87
C PHE A 190 -1.02 15.94 6.97
N SER A 191 -0.83 17.16 7.49
CA SER A 191 -0.85 18.42 6.70
C SER A 191 0.53 18.87 6.19
N GLY A 192 1.58 18.06 6.40
CA GLY A 192 2.96 18.47 6.11
C GLY A 192 3.58 19.39 7.16
N LYS A 193 2.88 19.62 8.28
CA LYS A 193 3.38 20.27 9.51
C LYS A 193 4.21 19.28 10.37
N PRO A 194 4.79 19.70 11.53
CA PRO A 194 6.12 19.30 11.96
C PRO A 194 6.26 17.77 12.08
N ARG A 195 7.44 17.28 11.72
CA ARG A 195 7.78 15.85 11.74
C ARG A 195 7.50 15.23 13.10
N GLU A 196 7.67 15.99 14.17
CA GLU A 196 7.38 15.59 15.55
C GLU A 196 5.92 15.17 15.78
N ALA A 197 4.95 15.85 15.17
CA ALA A 197 3.54 15.49 15.32
C ALA A 197 3.23 14.13 14.67
N LEU A 198 3.83 13.85 13.51
CA LEU A 198 3.71 12.56 12.84
C LEU A 198 4.38 11.43 13.64
N LEU A 199 5.58 11.68 14.18
CA LEU A 199 6.30 10.69 14.99
C LEU A 199 5.55 10.40 16.30
N GLU A 200 5.02 11.42 16.96
CA GLU A 200 4.21 11.24 18.17
C GLU A 200 2.90 10.50 17.86
N TYR A 201 2.25 10.81 16.75
CA TYR A 201 1.04 10.09 16.30
C TYR A 201 1.35 8.61 16.07
N LEU A 202 2.45 8.30 15.38
CA LEU A 202 2.87 6.93 15.11
C LEU A 202 3.15 6.16 16.41
N ASP A 203 3.97 6.72 17.30
CA ASP A 203 4.29 6.09 18.59
C ASP A 203 3.03 5.83 19.42
N LEU A 204 2.14 6.82 19.52
CA LEU A 204 0.90 6.71 20.26
C LEU A 204 -0.04 5.66 19.65
N ALA A 205 -0.21 5.66 18.32
CA ALA A 205 -1.05 4.68 17.63
C ALA A 205 -0.55 3.24 17.87
N THR A 206 0.78 3.04 17.85
CA THR A 206 1.40 1.74 18.15
C THR A 206 1.17 1.32 19.60
N ARG A 207 1.41 2.21 20.58
CA ARG A 207 1.18 1.91 22.01
C ARG A 207 -0.28 1.58 22.33
N LEU A 208 -1.23 2.21 21.63
CA LEU A 208 -2.66 1.96 21.77
C LEU A 208 -3.16 0.75 20.97
N GLY A 209 -2.29 0.03 20.24
CA GLY A 209 -2.69 -1.12 19.41
C GLY A 209 -3.57 -0.76 18.22
N LYS A 210 -3.57 0.51 17.78
CA LYS A 210 -4.37 1.00 16.64
C LYS A 210 -3.64 0.73 15.32
N SER A 211 -3.61 -0.54 14.90
CA SER A 211 -2.81 -1.02 13.75
C SER A 211 -3.00 -0.22 12.46
N LEU A 212 -4.25 0.13 12.09
CA LEU A 212 -4.52 0.91 10.88
C LEU A 212 -3.98 2.35 10.98
N ALA A 213 -4.12 2.99 12.14
CA ALA A 213 -3.59 4.34 12.36
C ALA A 213 -2.05 4.34 12.33
N ALA A 214 -1.42 3.34 12.96
CA ALA A 214 0.03 3.16 12.92
C ALA A 214 0.53 2.88 11.48
N ALA A 215 -0.15 2.01 10.72
CA ALA A 215 0.18 1.74 9.33
C ALA A 215 0.09 3.00 8.46
N ARG A 216 -0.97 3.81 8.63
CA ARG A 216 -1.15 5.10 7.94
C ARG A 216 -0.03 6.09 8.24
N ALA A 217 0.33 6.26 9.52
CA ALA A 217 1.42 7.15 9.92
C ALA A 217 2.79 6.65 9.46
N GLY A 218 3.03 5.35 9.51
CA GLY A 218 4.25 4.73 8.99
C GLY A 218 4.41 4.90 7.48
N ALA A 219 3.33 4.75 6.72
CA ALA A 219 3.33 4.99 5.27
C ALA A 219 3.53 6.48 4.94
N GLU A 220 2.93 7.40 5.70
CA GLU A 220 3.16 8.85 5.57
C GLU A 220 4.62 9.22 5.84
N TYR A 221 5.21 8.63 6.89
CA TYR A 221 6.63 8.83 7.19
C TYR A 221 7.52 8.38 6.04
N ARG A 222 7.31 7.16 5.52
CA ARG A 222 8.07 6.64 4.37
C ARG A 222 7.92 7.51 3.13
N LEU A 223 6.69 7.93 2.82
CA LEU A 223 6.41 8.82 1.69
C LEU A 223 7.14 10.17 1.81
N ARG A 224 7.15 10.77 3.00
CA ARG A 224 7.92 12.01 3.25
C ARG A 224 9.41 11.79 3.04
N THR A 225 9.92 10.64 3.47
CA THR A 225 11.36 10.36 3.40
C THR A 225 11.91 9.99 2.02
N ILE A 226 11.05 9.95 1.00
CA ILE A 226 11.46 9.68 -0.37
C ILE A 226 12.36 10.81 -0.88
N ASN A 227 13.43 10.44 -1.57
CA ASN A 227 14.32 11.37 -2.27
C ASN A 227 14.58 10.90 -3.71
N ALA A 228 15.31 11.70 -4.47
CA ALA A 228 15.58 11.44 -5.88
C ALA A 228 16.44 10.18 -6.13
N ALA A 229 17.15 9.67 -5.12
CA ALA A 229 17.94 8.45 -5.24
C ALA A 229 17.09 7.17 -5.20
N VAL A 230 15.85 7.26 -4.71
CA VAL A 230 14.89 6.15 -4.73
C VAL A 230 14.44 5.90 -6.17
N ALA A 231 14.47 4.64 -6.61
CA ALA A 231 14.04 4.27 -7.95
C ALA A 231 12.56 4.63 -8.20
N PRO A 232 12.16 5.02 -9.43
CA PRO A 232 10.77 5.40 -9.72
C PRO A 232 9.74 4.34 -9.30
N GLY A 233 10.02 3.05 -9.53
CA GLY A 233 9.14 1.95 -9.14
C GLY A 233 8.91 1.88 -7.63
N GLU A 234 9.97 2.01 -6.82
CA GLU A 234 9.84 2.05 -5.37
C GLU A 234 9.05 3.28 -4.90
N ARG A 235 9.21 4.43 -5.55
CA ARG A 235 8.41 5.62 -5.22
C ARG A 235 6.92 5.40 -5.47
N VAL A 236 6.56 4.75 -6.57
CA VAL A 236 5.17 4.33 -6.86
C VAL A 236 4.66 3.38 -5.77
N ASP A 237 5.47 2.41 -5.34
CA ASP A 237 5.10 1.48 -4.27
C ASP A 237 4.79 2.23 -2.96
N ARG A 238 5.60 3.21 -2.57
CA ARG A 238 5.34 4.04 -1.36
C ARG A 238 4.08 4.88 -1.49
N VAL A 239 3.81 5.42 -2.67
CA VAL A 239 2.56 6.15 -2.96
C VAL A 239 1.36 5.22 -2.75
N MET A 240 1.43 3.98 -3.26
CA MET A 240 0.38 2.99 -3.12
C MET A 240 0.23 2.48 -1.68
N GLU A 241 1.32 2.24 -0.94
CA GLU A 241 1.28 1.93 0.49
C GLU A 241 0.53 3.02 1.28
N ARG A 242 0.83 4.29 0.97
CA ARG A 242 0.17 5.43 1.63
C ARG A 242 -1.31 5.51 1.29
N LEU A 243 -1.66 5.28 0.02
CA LEU A 243 -3.03 5.30 -0.46
C LEU A 243 -3.87 4.17 0.15
N ASP A 244 -3.36 2.94 0.15
CA ASP A 244 -4.00 1.79 0.78
C ASP A 244 -4.29 2.04 2.27
N ALA A 245 -3.29 2.55 3.01
CA ALA A 245 -3.47 2.87 4.41
C ALA A 245 -4.50 4.01 4.64
N GLU A 246 -4.59 4.98 3.72
CA GLU A 246 -5.62 6.03 3.78
C GLU A 246 -7.02 5.47 3.55
N VAL A 247 -7.19 4.63 2.53
CA VAL A 247 -8.47 4.00 2.18
C VAL A 247 -8.96 3.13 3.33
N LYS A 248 -8.08 2.33 3.95
CA LYS A 248 -8.43 1.48 5.10
C LYS A 248 -8.88 2.29 6.32
N VAL A 249 -8.28 3.46 6.57
CA VAL A 249 -8.68 4.33 7.70
C VAL A 249 -9.95 5.13 7.39
N LYS A 250 -10.08 5.70 6.19
CA LYS A 250 -11.23 6.55 5.82
C LYS A 250 -12.47 5.75 5.41
N GLY A 251 -12.31 4.49 5.01
CA GLY A 251 -13.40 3.66 4.54
C GLY A 251 -13.90 4.06 3.14
N ARG A 252 -15.20 4.38 3.03
CA ARG A 252 -15.91 4.56 1.74
C ARG A 252 -15.50 5.85 1.01
N LEU A 253 -14.36 5.81 0.33
CA LEU A 253 -13.97 6.81 -0.67
C LEU A 253 -14.53 6.42 -2.04
N SER A 254 -14.98 7.40 -2.83
CA SER A 254 -15.29 7.19 -4.25
C SER A 254 -14.03 7.09 -5.08
N LEU A 255 -14.10 6.52 -6.29
CA LEU A 255 -12.92 6.38 -7.16
C LEU A 255 -12.28 7.74 -7.43
N LYS A 256 -13.10 8.76 -7.71
CA LYS A 256 -12.63 10.12 -7.94
C LYS A 256 -11.85 10.69 -6.75
N ALA A 257 -12.34 10.47 -5.52
CA ALA A 257 -11.64 10.94 -4.32
C ALA A 257 -10.34 10.17 -4.09
N THR A 258 -10.34 8.86 -4.33
CA THR A 258 -9.15 8.01 -4.24
C THR A 258 -8.08 8.41 -5.24
N LEU A 259 -8.44 8.67 -6.51
CA LEU A 259 -7.50 9.10 -7.53
C LEU A 259 -6.95 10.52 -7.28
N ALA A 260 -7.75 11.41 -6.68
CA ALA A 260 -7.26 12.72 -6.26
C ALA A 260 -6.22 12.64 -5.13
N LEU A 261 -6.40 11.71 -4.19
CA LEU A 261 -5.39 11.43 -3.16
C LEU A 261 -4.13 10.81 -3.78
N LEU A 262 -4.30 9.90 -4.73
CA LEU A 262 -3.20 9.30 -5.46
C LEU A 262 -2.35 10.37 -6.15
N ASP A 263 -2.98 11.31 -6.85
CA ASP A 263 -2.28 12.42 -7.52
C ASP A 263 -1.50 13.28 -6.53
N ALA A 264 -2.12 13.66 -5.41
CA ALA A 264 -1.45 14.45 -4.39
C ALA A 264 -0.22 13.72 -3.79
N TYR A 265 -0.30 12.40 -3.63
CA TYR A 265 0.83 11.59 -3.14
C TYR A 265 1.91 11.38 -4.21
N ALA A 266 1.51 11.17 -5.46
CA ALA A 266 2.41 11.04 -6.60
C ALA A 266 3.24 12.31 -6.82
N GLU A 267 2.61 13.48 -6.77
CA GLU A 267 3.29 14.78 -6.86
C GLU A 267 4.34 14.94 -5.76
N ARG A 268 4.00 14.56 -4.53
CA ARG A 268 4.92 14.61 -3.39
C ARG A 268 6.11 13.65 -3.53
N ALA A 269 5.87 12.46 -4.10
CA ALA A 269 6.92 11.47 -4.36
C ALA A 269 7.75 11.77 -5.62
N GLY A 270 7.39 12.80 -6.39
CA GLY A 270 8.04 13.13 -7.65
C GLY A 270 7.88 12.03 -8.70
N VAL A 271 6.70 11.40 -8.76
CA VAL A 271 6.30 10.47 -9.83
C VAL A 271 5.12 11.06 -10.59
N ALA A 272 4.84 10.53 -11.78
CA ALA A 272 3.79 11.08 -12.63
C ALA A 272 2.41 11.04 -11.95
N SER A 273 1.74 12.19 -11.92
CA SER A 273 0.37 12.42 -11.43
C SER A 273 -0.56 12.83 -12.57
N GLY A 274 -1.86 12.80 -12.33
CA GLY A 274 -2.91 13.06 -13.32
C GLY A 274 -3.90 11.90 -13.48
N TRP A 275 -3.88 10.93 -12.55
CA TRP A 275 -4.76 9.77 -12.53
C TRP A 275 -6.23 10.13 -12.35
N LYS A 276 -6.56 11.23 -11.67
CA LYS A 276 -7.96 11.64 -11.46
C LYS A 276 -8.70 12.00 -12.76
N GLU A 277 -7.97 12.54 -13.74
CA GLU A 277 -8.48 12.94 -15.06
C GLU A 277 -8.17 11.89 -16.12
N HIS A 278 -7.52 10.80 -15.74
CA HIS A 278 -7.15 9.73 -16.64
C HIS A 278 -8.40 9.07 -17.23
N PRO A 279 -8.33 8.56 -18.48
CA PRO A 279 -9.48 7.91 -19.10
C PRO A 279 -10.06 6.80 -18.24
N ARG A 280 -11.39 6.73 -18.25
CA ARG A 280 -12.17 5.77 -17.48
C ARG A 280 -13.24 5.16 -18.35
N TYR A 281 -13.49 3.89 -18.11
CA TYR A 281 -14.60 3.17 -18.69
C TYR A 281 -15.77 3.17 -17.72
N ARG A 282 -16.96 3.42 -18.25
CA ARG A 282 -18.20 3.25 -17.49
C ARG A 282 -18.77 1.88 -17.80
N VAL A 283 -18.82 1.02 -16.79
CA VAL A 283 -19.50 -0.26 -16.88
C VAL A 283 -20.96 -0.01 -16.53
N SER A 284 -21.74 0.47 -17.50
CA SER A 284 -23.14 0.84 -17.33
C SER A 284 -23.35 1.78 -16.11
N VAL A 285 -24.42 1.58 -15.34
CA VAL A 285 -24.72 2.29 -14.08
C VAL A 285 -24.06 1.66 -12.84
N VAL A 286 -23.37 0.52 -13.00
CA VAL A 286 -22.93 -0.32 -11.88
C VAL A 286 -21.50 -0.04 -11.42
N GLY A 287 -20.69 0.64 -12.23
CA GLY A 287 -19.32 0.99 -11.84
C GLY A 287 -18.51 1.75 -12.88
N SER A 288 -17.26 2.03 -12.52
CA SER A 288 -16.26 2.62 -13.41
C SER A 288 -14.89 2.00 -13.21
N LEU A 289 -14.14 1.81 -14.29
CA LEU A 289 -12.78 1.28 -14.30
C LEU A 289 -11.82 2.32 -14.87
N LEU A 290 -10.65 2.45 -14.28
CA LEU A 290 -9.54 3.25 -14.80
C LEU A 290 -8.90 2.50 -15.99
N GLN A 291 -8.56 3.20 -17.06
CA GLN A 291 -7.84 2.63 -18.19
C GLN A 291 -6.34 2.45 -17.85
N PRO A 292 -5.79 1.22 -17.73
CA PRO A 292 -4.43 1.02 -17.20
C PRO A 292 -3.31 0.98 -18.27
N GLU A 293 -3.67 0.97 -19.56
CA GLU A 293 -2.72 0.73 -20.65
C GLU A 293 -1.67 1.83 -20.78
N ALA A 294 -0.44 1.51 -21.19
CA ALA A 294 0.66 2.48 -21.19
C ALA A 294 0.37 3.63 -22.16
N GLY A 295 -0.36 3.34 -23.24
CA GLY A 295 -0.77 4.32 -24.24
C GLY A 295 -1.95 5.21 -23.84
N SER A 296 -2.62 4.96 -22.70
CA SER A 296 -3.85 5.69 -22.34
C SER A 296 -3.58 7.10 -21.77
N GLY A 297 -2.34 7.38 -21.34
CA GLY A 297 -1.96 8.71 -20.88
C GLY A 297 -0.60 8.77 -20.17
N GLY A 298 -0.13 10.00 -19.92
CA GLY A 298 1.19 10.26 -19.34
C GLY A 298 1.50 9.52 -18.03
N PRO A 299 0.57 9.48 -17.03
CA PRO A 299 0.81 8.76 -15.79
C PRO A 299 0.97 7.25 -15.98
N ALA A 300 0.14 6.64 -16.83
CA ALA A 300 0.20 5.21 -17.14
C ALA A 300 1.50 4.84 -17.85
N ALA A 301 1.93 5.64 -18.84
CA ALA A 301 3.22 5.45 -19.51
C ALA A 301 4.40 5.54 -18.53
N ALA A 302 4.44 6.57 -17.69
CA ALA A 302 5.55 6.75 -16.75
C ALA A 302 5.61 5.64 -15.68
N TRP A 303 4.45 5.14 -15.22
CA TRP A 303 4.41 4.01 -14.29
C TRP A 303 4.77 2.70 -15.01
N ALA A 304 4.39 2.54 -16.28
CA ALA A 304 4.81 1.43 -17.13
C ALA A 304 6.33 1.33 -17.24
N ASP A 305 6.99 2.45 -17.51
CA ASP A 305 8.46 2.54 -17.61
C ASP A 305 9.15 2.19 -16.28
N ALA A 306 8.44 2.40 -15.16
CA ALA A 306 8.86 1.99 -13.82
C ALA A 306 8.49 0.54 -13.47
N GLY A 307 8.01 -0.26 -14.44
CA GLY A 307 7.59 -1.63 -14.22
C GLY A 307 6.37 -1.75 -13.32
N ARG A 308 5.44 -0.79 -13.38
CA ARG A 308 4.21 -0.75 -12.58
C ARG A 308 2.98 -0.62 -13.48
N MET A 309 1.89 -1.23 -13.05
CA MET A 309 0.56 -1.01 -13.64
C MET A 309 -0.47 -0.88 -12.54
N LEU A 310 -1.28 0.19 -12.59
CA LEU A 310 -2.38 0.42 -11.66
C LEU A 310 -3.69 -0.03 -12.28
N LEU A 311 -4.32 -1.02 -11.66
CA LEU A 311 -5.70 -1.40 -11.92
C LEU A 311 -6.56 -0.75 -10.83
N ALA A 312 -7.53 0.06 -11.23
CA ALA A 312 -8.41 0.74 -10.28
C ALA A 312 -9.85 0.71 -10.78
N GLY A 313 -10.77 0.40 -9.88
CA GLY A 313 -12.19 0.31 -10.20
C GLY A 313 -13.07 0.72 -9.05
N GLU A 314 -14.31 1.08 -9.34
CA GLU A 314 -15.38 1.24 -8.37
C GLU A 314 -16.63 0.52 -8.86
N ALA A 315 -17.24 -0.27 -7.98
CA ALA A 315 -18.52 -0.90 -8.23
C ALA A 315 -19.51 -0.57 -7.10
N LEU A 316 -20.80 -0.42 -7.42
CA LEU A 316 -21.84 0.04 -6.50
C LEU A 316 -21.87 -0.74 -5.17
N THR A 317 -21.68 -2.06 -5.23
CA THR A 317 -21.73 -2.97 -4.07
C THR A 317 -20.35 -3.23 -3.45
N ARG A 318 -19.28 -2.99 -4.20
CA ARG A 318 -17.89 -3.28 -3.78
C ARG A 318 -17.05 -2.02 -3.54
N GLY A 319 -17.59 -0.81 -3.68
CA GLY A 319 -16.81 0.42 -3.52
C GLY A 319 -15.56 0.44 -4.41
N VAL A 320 -14.53 1.17 -3.99
CA VAL A 320 -13.25 1.26 -4.71
C VAL A 320 -12.36 0.06 -4.42
N GLU A 321 -11.73 -0.44 -5.47
CA GLU A 321 -10.69 -1.46 -5.44
C GLU A 321 -9.49 -0.98 -6.25
N LEU A 322 -8.28 -1.20 -5.69
CA LEU A 322 -7.03 -0.87 -6.34
C LEU A 322 -6.11 -2.09 -6.29
N LEU A 323 -5.42 -2.37 -7.38
CA LEU A 323 -4.39 -3.36 -7.50
C LEU A 323 -3.19 -2.75 -8.23
N LEU A 324 -2.05 -2.69 -7.55
CA LEU A 324 -0.78 -2.34 -8.16
C LEU A 324 -0.05 -3.63 -8.57
N LEU A 325 0.14 -3.84 -9.86
CA LEU A 325 1.02 -4.88 -10.40
C LEU A 325 2.46 -4.35 -10.45
N ARG A 326 3.43 -5.20 -10.08
CA ARG A 326 4.85 -4.83 -10.03
C ARG A 326 5.71 -5.77 -10.86
N GLY A 327 6.87 -5.27 -11.29
CA GLY A 327 7.77 -5.97 -12.21
C GLY A 327 7.09 -6.26 -13.56
N THR A 328 6.21 -5.37 -14.03
CA THR A 328 5.36 -5.65 -15.18
C THR A 328 6.13 -5.69 -16.49
N ARG A 329 5.95 -6.79 -17.23
CA ARG A 329 6.43 -6.97 -18.60
C ARG A 329 5.23 -6.93 -19.53
N ARG A 330 5.38 -6.35 -20.70
CA ARG A 330 4.25 -6.03 -21.59
C ARG A 330 4.53 -6.51 -23.01
N CYS A 331 3.51 -7.00 -23.67
CA CYS A 331 3.52 -7.33 -25.08
C CYS A 331 2.22 -6.82 -25.71
N ALA A 332 2.33 -6.23 -26.91
CA ALA A 332 1.17 -5.84 -27.70
C ALA A 332 0.85 -6.96 -28.69
N LEU A 333 -0.42 -7.37 -28.75
CA LEU A 333 -0.89 -8.46 -29.59
C LEU A 333 -2.03 -8.00 -30.49
N GLU A 334 -1.87 -8.12 -31.81
CA GLU A 334 -2.98 -7.90 -32.73
C GLU A 334 -4.06 -8.98 -32.60
N TRP A 335 -5.26 -8.57 -32.22
CA TRP A 335 -6.42 -9.45 -32.12
C TRP A 335 -7.36 -9.30 -33.33
N PRO A 336 -7.87 -10.40 -33.91
CA PRO A 336 -8.77 -10.32 -35.06
C PRO A 336 -10.02 -9.50 -34.75
N GLY A 337 -10.30 -8.52 -35.63
CA GLY A 337 -11.47 -7.64 -35.49
C GLY A 337 -11.23 -6.40 -34.63
N GLU A 338 -10.11 -6.32 -33.90
CA GLU A 338 -9.78 -5.16 -33.08
C GLU A 338 -8.90 -4.17 -33.83
N SER A 339 -9.19 -2.88 -33.64
CA SER A 339 -8.41 -1.78 -34.22
C SER A 339 -7.22 -1.35 -33.35
N VAL A 340 -7.22 -1.75 -32.08
CA VAL A 340 -6.18 -1.48 -31.10
C VAL A 340 -5.59 -2.81 -30.65
N PRO A 341 -4.25 -2.96 -30.63
CA PRO A 341 -3.62 -4.17 -30.12
C PRO A 341 -4.00 -4.42 -28.66
N LEU A 342 -4.16 -5.70 -28.30
CA LEU A 342 -4.32 -6.09 -26.91
C LEU A 342 -3.00 -5.93 -26.16
N GLU A 343 -3.10 -5.52 -24.91
CA GLU A 343 -1.98 -5.45 -24.02
C GLU A 343 -1.95 -6.68 -23.09
N LEU A 344 -0.92 -7.49 -23.25
CA LEU A 344 -0.67 -8.66 -22.42
C LEU A 344 0.38 -8.31 -21.38
N VAL A 345 0.09 -8.59 -20.12
CA VAL A 345 0.96 -8.22 -19.00
C VAL A 345 1.36 -9.46 -18.22
N LEU A 346 2.67 -9.65 -18.02
CA LEU A 346 3.18 -10.56 -17.00
C LEU A 346 3.72 -9.72 -15.84
N ALA A 347 3.11 -9.86 -14.67
CA ALA A 347 3.55 -9.21 -13.45
C ALA A 347 4.33 -10.19 -12.58
N GLU A 348 5.40 -9.73 -11.92
CA GLU A 348 6.12 -10.56 -10.94
C GLU A 348 5.23 -10.79 -9.72
N ASP A 349 4.56 -9.73 -9.23
CA ASP A 349 3.60 -9.80 -8.15
C ASP A 349 2.58 -8.64 -8.20
N GLY A 350 1.73 -8.55 -7.18
CA GLY A 350 0.78 -7.45 -7.03
C GLY A 350 0.38 -7.17 -5.59
N VAL A 351 -0.12 -5.96 -5.35
CA VAL A 351 -0.63 -5.50 -4.04
C VAL A 351 -2.04 -4.90 -4.22
N SER A 352 -3.02 -5.49 -3.55
CA SER A 352 -4.43 -5.04 -3.56
C SER A 352 -4.88 -4.43 -2.23
N THR A 353 -5.85 -3.51 -2.31
CA THR A 353 -6.50 -2.91 -1.13
C THR A 353 -7.56 -3.81 -0.47
N ARG A 354 -8.07 -4.85 -1.15
CA ARG A 354 -9.22 -5.64 -0.67
C ARG A 354 -8.94 -7.12 -0.37
N LEU A 355 -8.14 -7.81 -1.18
CA LEU A 355 -7.59 -9.15 -0.93
C LEU A 355 -6.78 -9.55 -2.17
N ASN A 356 -5.68 -10.26 -1.97
CA ASN A 356 -4.62 -10.36 -2.98
C ASN A 356 -4.68 -11.65 -3.82
N SER A 357 -5.83 -12.35 -3.93
CA SER A 357 -5.90 -13.78 -4.27
C SER A 357 -6.04 -14.14 -5.76
N VAL A 358 -6.01 -13.17 -6.68
CA VAL A 358 -6.25 -13.45 -8.10
C VAL A 358 -4.93 -13.67 -8.83
N VAL A 359 -4.84 -14.78 -9.59
CA VAL A 359 -3.64 -15.24 -10.33
C VAL A 359 -3.51 -14.55 -11.70
N GLY A 360 -4.63 -14.10 -12.27
CA GLY A 360 -4.70 -13.35 -13.52
C GLY A 360 -5.96 -12.49 -13.56
N GLY A 361 -6.14 -11.72 -14.62
CA GLY A 361 -7.40 -11.05 -14.85
C GLY A 361 -7.38 -10.15 -16.07
N ALA A 362 -8.56 -9.72 -16.49
CA ALA A 362 -8.68 -8.78 -17.60
C ALA A 362 -8.10 -7.39 -17.23
N VAL A 363 -7.37 -6.82 -18.19
CA VAL A 363 -7.25 -5.36 -18.35
C VAL A 363 -8.19 -4.95 -19.48
N PHE A 364 -8.41 -3.66 -19.70
CA PHE A 364 -9.52 -3.25 -20.57
C PHE A 364 -9.41 -3.75 -22.01
N HIS A 365 -8.27 -3.51 -22.68
CA HIS A 365 -7.93 -4.16 -23.95
C HIS A 365 -6.84 -5.21 -23.73
N GLY A 366 -7.07 -6.22 -22.89
CA GLY A 366 -6.11 -7.31 -22.73
C GLY A 366 -6.23 -8.04 -21.39
N PHE A 367 -5.14 -8.59 -20.90
CA PHE A 367 -5.13 -9.26 -19.60
C PHE A 367 -3.76 -9.23 -18.94
N TYR A 368 -3.73 -9.53 -17.65
CA TYR A 368 -2.52 -9.75 -16.88
C TYR A 368 -2.47 -11.15 -16.27
N VAL A 369 -1.26 -11.66 -16.10
CA VAL A 369 -0.95 -12.89 -15.36
C VAL A 369 0.09 -12.56 -14.29
N ARG A 370 -0.03 -13.17 -13.12
CA ARG A 370 0.88 -12.98 -12.00
C ARG A 370 1.76 -14.20 -11.77
N ARG A 371 3.07 -13.97 -11.77
CA ARG A 371 4.08 -15.02 -11.58
C ARG A 371 4.14 -15.53 -10.15
N ASP A 372 4.00 -14.65 -9.14
CA ASP A 372 4.06 -15.03 -7.73
C ASP A 372 3.00 -16.08 -7.36
N TYR A 373 1.75 -15.88 -7.80
CA TYR A 373 0.69 -16.85 -7.55
C TYR A 373 0.83 -18.13 -8.37
N ALA A 374 1.22 -18.03 -9.65
CA ALA A 374 1.49 -19.21 -10.46
C ALA A 374 2.62 -20.05 -9.84
N ALA A 375 3.64 -19.44 -9.24
CA ALA A 375 4.71 -20.16 -8.55
C ALA A 375 4.23 -20.90 -7.28
N ILE A 376 3.31 -20.29 -6.52
CA ILE A 376 2.69 -20.96 -5.36
C ILE A 376 1.88 -22.18 -5.81
N ALA A 377 1.02 -22.00 -6.83
CA ALA A 377 0.19 -23.08 -7.37
C ALA A 377 1.04 -24.20 -7.98
N ALA A 378 2.02 -23.85 -8.81
CA ALA A 378 2.96 -24.80 -9.43
C ALA A 378 3.73 -25.63 -8.39
N THR A 379 4.17 -25.01 -7.28
CA THR A 379 4.85 -25.74 -6.19
C THR A 379 3.90 -26.76 -5.56
N ALA A 380 2.68 -26.35 -5.19
CA ALA A 380 1.69 -27.25 -4.59
C ALA A 380 1.31 -28.41 -5.54
N TYR A 381 1.14 -28.11 -6.83
CA TYR A 381 0.80 -29.10 -7.85
C TYR A 381 1.96 -30.05 -8.17
N ALA A 382 3.21 -29.59 -8.12
CA ALA A 382 4.37 -30.46 -8.26
C ALA A 382 4.52 -31.42 -7.06
N GLU A 383 4.26 -30.94 -5.84
CA GLU A 383 4.26 -31.79 -4.64
C GLU A 383 3.15 -32.86 -4.70
N GLU A 384 1.95 -32.48 -5.11
CA GLU A 384 0.83 -33.41 -5.33
C GLU A 384 1.17 -34.47 -6.39
N ALA A 385 1.71 -34.03 -7.53
CA ALA A 385 2.09 -34.91 -8.63
C ALA A 385 3.22 -35.89 -8.25
N ALA A 386 4.18 -35.47 -7.43
CA ALA A 386 5.29 -36.30 -6.97
C ALA A 386 4.84 -37.48 -6.09
N ALA A 387 3.64 -37.43 -5.50
CA ALA A 387 3.06 -38.53 -4.75
C ALA A 387 2.53 -39.68 -5.64
N VAL A 388 2.44 -39.47 -6.95
CA VAL A 388 1.88 -40.45 -7.91
C VAL A 388 2.98 -41.35 -8.48
N ASP A 389 2.84 -42.66 -8.31
CA ASP A 389 3.70 -43.67 -8.95
C ASP A 389 3.21 -44.01 -10.37
N LEU A 390 3.76 -43.33 -11.38
CA LEU A 390 3.45 -43.58 -12.78
C LEU A 390 3.96 -44.93 -13.31
N SER A 391 4.85 -45.63 -12.59
CA SER A 391 5.35 -46.94 -13.04
C SER A 391 4.32 -48.06 -12.86
N ARG A 392 3.29 -47.83 -12.04
CA ARG A 392 2.20 -48.77 -11.80
C ARG A 392 0.98 -48.35 -12.60
N PRO A 393 0.43 -49.22 -13.47
CA PRO A 393 -0.82 -48.91 -14.15
C PRO A 393 -1.94 -48.74 -13.12
N PHE A 394 -2.68 -47.64 -13.23
CA PHE A 394 -3.84 -47.40 -12.38
C PHE A 394 -4.92 -48.45 -12.67
N GLN A 395 -5.42 -49.11 -11.62
CA GLN A 395 -6.52 -50.08 -11.71
C GLN A 395 -7.77 -49.48 -11.09
N LEU A 396 -8.85 -49.45 -11.87
CA LEU A 396 -10.17 -49.03 -11.37
C LEU A 396 -10.65 -49.97 -10.26
N PRO A 397 -11.17 -49.44 -9.14
CA PRO A 397 -11.85 -50.27 -8.14
C PRO A 397 -13.04 -51.02 -8.77
N PRO A 398 -13.36 -52.25 -8.30
CA PRO A 398 -14.30 -53.15 -8.97
C PRO A 398 -15.79 -52.77 -8.95
N ASP A 399 -16.19 -51.57 -8.50
CA ASP A 399 -17.58 -51.13 -8.53
C ASP A 399 -17.71 -49.59 -8.44
N PRO A 400 -17.64 -48.85 -9.57
CA PRO A 400 -17.97 -47.43 -9.57
C PRO A 400 -19.51 -47.30 -9.49
N ARG A 401 -20.03 -47.03 -8.29
CA ARG A 401 -21.45 -46.68 -8.11
C ARG A 401 -21.76 -45.41 -8.91
N ASP A 402 -22.56 -45.57 -9.97
CA ASP A 402 -22.94 -44.52 -10.91
C ASP A 402 -24.47 -44.40 -10.97
N ASP A 403 -25.09 -44.05 -9.84
CA ASP A 403 -26.54 -44.09 -9.63
C ASP A 403 -27.13 -42.79 -9.05
N GLY A 404 -26.54 -41.62 -9.34
CA GLY A 404 -27.11 -40.32 -8.93
C GLY A 404 -26.69 -39.10 -9.77
N PRO A 405 -27.17 -37.88 -9.43
CA PRO A 405 -26.83 -36.62 -10.13
C PRO A 405 -25.40 -36.10 -9.84
N TRP A 406 -24.54 -36.94 -9.25
CA TRP A 406 -23.22 -36.56 -8.73
C TRP A 406 -22.12 -36.78 -9.79
N LEU A 407 -21.00 -36.08 -9.66
CA LEU A 407 -19.83 -36.31 -10.51
C LEU A 407 -19.19 -37.68 -10.19
N PRO A 408 -18.91 -38.55 -11.18
CA PRO A 408 -18.27 -39.86 -10.96
C PRO A 408 -16.91 -39.70 -10.30
N GLU A 409 -16.61 -40.44 -9.22
CA GLU A 409 -15.32 -40.38 -8.50
C GLU A 409 -14.13 -40.24 -9.46
N ASP A 410 -13.25 -39.27 -9.22
CA ASP A 410 -12.09 -38.98 -10.07
C ASP A 410 -10.84 -39.76 -9.63
N TRP A 411 -10.82 -40.22 -8.37
CA TRP A 411 -9.76 -41.03 -7.78
C TRP A 411 -8.39 -40.38 -7.94
N ASP A 412 -8.16 -39.12 -7.54
CA ASP A 412 -6.88 -38.42 -7.70
C ASP A 412 -6.45 -38.21 -9.18
N LEU A 413 -7.43 -38.12 -10.09
CA LEU A 413 -7.16 -37.82 -11.50
C LEU A 413 -6.35 -36.52 -11.71
N PRO A 414 -6.59 -35.40 -10.98
CA PRO A 414 -5.77 -34.19 -11.13
C PRO A 414 -4.27 -34.44 -10.91
N ALA A 415 -3.93 -35.14 -9.81
CA ALA A 415 -2.55 -35.50 -9.49
C ALA A 415 -1.91 -36.36 -10.59
N ARG A 416 -2.64 -37.37 -11.10
CA ARG A 416 -2.14 -38.23 -12.19
C ARG A 416 -1.90 -37.48 -13.50
N LEU A 417 -2.82 -36.60 -13.88
CA LEU A 417 -2.69 -35.78 -15.09
C LEU A 417 -1.45 -34.87 -15.00
N ARG A 418 -1.26 -34.22 -13.84
CA ARG A 418 -0.09 -33.36 -13.58
C ARG A 418 1.21 -34.18 -13.58
N ALA A 419 1.22 -35.35 -12.92
CA ALA A 419 2.39 -36.22 -12.89
C ALA A 419 2.83 -36.64 -14.30
N GLN A 420 1.88 -36.97 -15.19
CA GLN A 420 2.20 -37.28 -16.58
C GLN A 420 2.81 -36.10 -17.33
N CYS A 421 2.26 -34.90 -17.19
CA CYS A 421 2.85 -33.69 -17.78
C CYS A 421 4.29 -33.49 -17.29
N LEU A 422 4.54 -33.61 -15.98
CA LEU A 422 5.87 -33.42 -15.39
C LEU A 422 6.87 -34.52 -15.74
N ALA A 423 6.40 -35.69 -16.20
CA ALA A 423 7.25 -36.74 -16.72
C ALA A 423 7.74 -36.47 -18.16
N GLU A 424 7.14 -35.51 -18.88
CA GLU A 424 7.57 -35.14 -20.22
C GLU A 424 8.93 -34.40 -20.18
N PRO A 425 9.87 -34.70 -21.09
CA PRO A 425 11.18 -34.04 -21.08
C PRO A 425 11.09 -32.53 -21.21
N GLY A 426 11.68 -31.81 -20.25
CA GLY A 426 11.71 -30.33 -20.24
C GLY A 426 10.46 -29.68 -19.66
N ALA A 427 9.53 -30.45 -19.09
CA ALA A 427 8.41 -29.91 -18.33
C ALA A 427 8.91 -29.12 -17.11
N ASP A 428 8.41 -27.90 -16.95
CA ASP A 428 8.62 -27.04 -15.80
C ASP A 428 7.26 -26.70 -15.18
N PRO A 429 6.99 -27.06 -13.91
CA PRO A 429 5.69 -26.81 -13.28
C PRO A 429 5.27 -25.33 -13.35
N LEU A 430 6.21 -24.40 -13.15
CA LEU A 430 5.91 -22.98 -13.19
C LEU A 430 5.52 -22.53 -14.59
N ARG A 431 6.25 -23.00 -15.61
CA ARG A 431 5.90 -22.72 -17.01
C ARG A 431 4.52 -23.26 -17.37
N LEU A 432 4.21 -24.51 -17.02
CA LEU A 432 2.91 -25.13 -17.31
C LEU A 432 1.76 -24.36 -16.66
N GLU A 433 1.94 -23.93 -15.40
CA GLU A 433 0.95 -23.12 -14.70
C GLU A 433 0.77 -21.74 -15.32
N LEU A 434 1.88 -21.06 -15.67
CA LEU A 434 1.82 -19.78 -16.36
C LEU A 434 1.13 -19.89 -17.72
N GLU A 435 1.43 -20.93 -18.49
CA GLU A 435 0.79 -21.23 -19.77
C GLU A 435 -0.72 -21.47 -19.57
N GLN A 436 -1.11 -22.29 -18.59
CA GLN A 436 -2.51 -22.54 -18.26
C GLN A 436 -3.27 -21.25 -17.91
N VAL A 437 -2.73 -20.42 -17.00
CA VAL A 437 -3.38 -19.15 -16.62
C VAL A 437 -3.46 -18.23 -17.84
N PHE A 438 -2.40 -18.15 -18.64
CA PHE A 438 -2.38 -17.32 -19.85
C PHE A 438 -3.43 -17.76 -20.87
N TRP A 439 -3.62 -19.07 -21.06
CA TRP A 439 -4.68 -19.61 -21.93
C TRP A 439 -6.08 -19.35 -21.38
N HIS A 440 -6.26 -19.49 -20.07
CA HIS A 440 -7.50 -19.16 -19.38
C HIS A 440 -7.85 -17.68 -19.58
N GLU A 441 -6.94 -16.76 -19.28
CA GLU A 441 -7.18 -15.32 -19.43
C GLU A 441 -7.46 -14.92 -20.89
N SER A 442 -6.74 -15.53 -21.84
CA SER A 442 -7.01 -15.36 -23.27
C SER A 442 -8.42 -15.82 -23.64
N GLY A 443 -8.93 -16.85 -22.97
CA GLY A 443 -10.27 -17.39 -23.13
C GLY A 443 -11.38 -16.42 -22.74
N HIS A 444 -11.13 -15.42 -21.89
CA HIS A 444 -12.09 -14.36 -21.53
C HIS A 444 -12.24 -13.29 -22.62
N MET A 445 -11.22 -13.11 -23.47
CA MET A 445 -11.12 -11.96 -24.37
C MET A 445 -12.28 -11.78 -25.35
N PRO A 446 -12.87 -12.83 -25.97
CA PRO A 446 -14.00 -12.62 -26.88
C PRO A 446 -15.18 -11.88 -26.22
N GLU A 447 -15.50 -12.19 -24.97
CA GLU A 447 -16.57 -11.54 -24.23
C GLU A 447 -16.15 -10.21 -23.61
N VAL A 448 -14.94 -10.13 -23.05
CA VAL A 448 -14.42 -8.89 -22.46
C VAL A 448 -14.35 -7.79 -23.51
N LEU A 449 -13.78 -8.08 -24.69
CA LEU A 449 -13.68 -7.11 -25.78
C LEU A 449 -15.04 -6.69 -26.33
N THR A 450 -16.03 -7.58 -26.29
CA THR A 450 -17.42 -7.24 -26.65
C THR A 450 -18.06 -6.27 -25.64
N LEU A 451 -17.71 -6.36 -24.36
CA LEU A 451 -18.21 -5.46 -23.32
C LEU A 451 -17.49 -4.11 -23.29
N THR A 452 -16.21 -4.11 -23.66
CA THR A 452 -15.33 -2.93 -23.59
C THR A 452 -15.33 -2.13 -24.88
N GLY A 453 -15.43 -2.78 -26.04
CA GLY A 453 -15.70 -2.13 -27.32
C GLY A 453 -17.17 -1.74 -27.44
N GLU A 454 -17.49 -0.65 -28.15
CA GLU A 454 -18.86 -0.29 -28.52
C GLU A 454 -19.44 -1.26 -29.58
N GLN A 455 -19.22 -2.57 -29.41
CA GLN A 455 -19.48 -3.58 -30.41
C GLN A 455 -20.94 -4.09 -30.35
N PRO A 456 -21.53 -4.46 -31.51
CA PRO A 456 -22.79 -5.19 -31.55
C PRO A 456 -22.64 -6.52 -30.79
N GLY A 457 -23.38 -6.70 -29.70
CA GLY A 457 -23.33 -7.94 -28.90
C GLY A 457 -23.23 -7.73 -27.39
N ALA A 458 -22.86 -6.52 -26.94
CA ALA A 458 -22.78 -6.20 -25.51
C ALA A 458 -24.09 -6.51 -24.75
N ALA A 459 -25.25 -6.26 -25.36
CA ALA A 459 -26.54 -6.59 -24.76
C ALA A 459 -26.72 -8.11 -24.52
N GLY A 460 -26.21 -8.95 -25.42
CA GLY A 460 -26.22 -10.40 -25.27
C GLY A 460 -25.34 -10.84 -24.11
N VAL A 461 -24.11 -10.31 -24.01
CA VAL A 461 -23.18 -10.59 -22.90
C VAL A 461 -23.75 -10.13 -21.56
N LEU A 462 -24.37 -8.95 -21.51
CA LEU A 462 -25.04 -8.45 -20.31
C LEU A 462 -26.22 -9.33 -19.90
N LEU A 463 -27.01 -9.82 -20.85
CA LEU A 463 -28.09 -10.77 -20.58
C LEU A 463 -27.55 -12.09 -20.03
N THR A 464 -26.50 -12.65 -20.62
CA THR A 464 -25.86 -13.87 -20.09
C THR A 464 -25.31 -13.65 -18.69
N SER A 465 -24.70 -12.48 -18.43
CA SER A 465 -24.20 -12.11 -17.09
C SER A 465 -25.32 -12.03 -16.06
N LEU A 466 -26.47 -11.45 -16.44
CA LEU A 466 -27.66 -11.42 -15.59
C LEU A 466 -28.19 -12.83 -15.30
N MET A 467 -28.28 -13.69 -16.32
CA MET A 467 -28.75 -15.06 -16.16
C MET A 467 -27.81 -15.88 -15.26
N SER A 468 -26.49 -15.69 -15.41
CA SER A 468 -25.49 -16.29 -14.53
C SER A 468 -25.68 -15.85 -13.08
N TRP A 469 -25.91 -14.56 -12.86
CA TRP A 469 -26.16 -14.02 -11.52
C TRP A 469 -27.43 -14.62 -10.90
N LEU A 470 -28.51 -14.78 -11.68
CA LEU A 470 -29.74 -15.41 -11.22
C LEU A 470 -29.57 -16.89 -10.88
N ALA A 471 -28.70 -17.61 -11.60
CA ALA A 471 -28.48 -19.04 -11.39
C ALA A 471 -27.49 -19.34 -10.25
N SER A 472 -26.42 -18.55 -10.13
CA SER A 472 -25.27 -18.86 -9.26
C SER A 472 -24.95 -17.80 -8.21
N GLY A 473 -25.58 -16.63 -8.27
CA GLY A 473 -25.21 -15.48 -7.44
C GLY A 473 -23.97 -14.72 -7.93
N ASP A 474 -23.30 -15.19 -8.99
CA ASP A 474 -22.16 -14.53 -9.61
C ASP A 474 -22.42 -14.26 -11.11
N ALA A 475 -22.26 -12.99 -11.49
CA ALA A 475 -22.49 -12.53 -12.86
C ALA A 475 -21.39 -12.97 -13.84
N LEU A 476 -20.25 -13.44 -13.33
CA LEU A 476 -19.07 -13.83 -14.12
C LEU A 476 -18.78 -15.33 -14.10
N ALA A 477 -19.52 -16.13 -13.32
CA ALA A 477 -19.29 -17.57 -13.23
C ALA A 477 -19.32 -18.30 -14.59
N TRP A 478 -20.19 -17.86 -15.50
CA TRP A 478 -20.24 -18.38 -16.86
C TRP A 478 -18.99 -18.05 -17.70
N LEU A 479 -18.33 -16.90 -17.45
CA LEU A 479 -17.10 -16.51 -18.16
C LEU A 479 -15.96 -17.47 -17.82
N GLU A 480 -15.80 -17.79 -16.54
CA GLU A 480 -14.78 -18.73 -16.04
C GLU A 480 -14.86 -20.09 -16.75
N VAL A 481 -16.08 -20.63 -16.89
CA VAL A 481 -16.31 -21.91 -17.59
C VAL A 481 -15.97 -21.83 -19.07
N ARG A 482 -16.35 -20.73 -19.74
CA ARG A 482 -16.04 -20.53 -21.17
C ARG A 482 -14.55 -20.38 -21.40
N ALA A 483 -13.88 -19.59 -20.57
CA ALA A 483 -12.44 -19.39 -20.62
C ALA A 483 -11.70 -20.72 -20.49
N GLN A 484 -12.07 -21.55 -19.51
CA GLN A 484 -11.45 -22.85 -19.33
C GLN A 484 -11.75 -23.83 -20.47
N ALA A 485 -12.99 -23.86 -20.99
CA ALA A 485 -13.34 -24.70 -22.13
C ALA A 485 -12.54 -24.29 -23.38
N ARG A 486 -12.33 -22.98 -23.61
CA ARG A 486 -11.48 -22.46 -24.69
C ARG A 486 -10.01 -22.81 -24.47
N ALA A 487 -9.50 -22.68 -23.24
CA ALA A 487 -8.15 -23.09 -22.90
C ALA A 487 -7.92 -24.57 -23.22
N LEU A 488 -8.86 -25.45 -22.83
CA LEU A 488 -8.79 -26.88 -23.18
C LEU A 488 -8.86 -27.10 -24.70
N ALA A 489 -9.68 -26.31 -25.40
CA ALA A 489 -9.79 -26.33 -26.86
C ALA A 489 -8.56 -25.77 -27.59
N ILE A 490 -7.55 -25.21 -26.91
CA ILE A 490 -6.27 -24.87 -27.55
C ILE A 490 -5.43 -26.13 -27.75
N GLY A 491 -5.56 -27.12 -26.87
CA GLY A 491 -4.84 -28.40 -26.93
C GLY A 491 -3.39 -28.36 -26.44
N ALA A 492 -2.82 -27.17 -26.18
CA ALA A 492 -1.56 -27.03 -25.47
C ALA A 492 -1.78 -27.41 -23.99
N ASP A 493 -0.93 -28.29 -23.46
CA ASP A 493 -0.93 -28.68 -22.04
C ASP A 493 -2.31 -29.15 -21.54
N ALA A 494 -3.10 -29.78 -22.44
CA ALA A 494 -4.50 -30.12 -22.21
C ALA A 494 -4.73 -30.97 -20.96
N ARG A 495 -3.77 -31.81 -20.57
CA ARG A 495 -3.81 -32.57 -19.32
C ARG A 495 -3.72 -31.68 -18.09
N TRP A 496 -2.86 -30.66 -18.10
CA TRP A 496 -2.73 -29.69 -17.01
C TRP A 496 -4.02 -28.87 -16.86
N ILE A 497 -4.59 -28.41 -17.97
CA ILE A 497 -5.87 -27.67 -18.00
C ILE A 497 -7.03 -28.55 -17.50
N LEU A 498 -7.07 -29.82 -17.91
CA LEU A 498 -8.06 -30.78 -17.42
C LEU A 498 -7.91 -31.05 -15.92
N ALA A 499 -6.67 -31.15 -15.41
CA ALA A 499 -6.43 -31.33 -13.98
C ALA A 499 -7.03 -30.17 -13.17
N ASP A 500 -6.89 -28.93 -13.64
CA ASP A 500 -7.50 -27.76 -13.01
C ASP A 500 -9.05 -27.80 -13.07
N ILE A 501 -9.64 -28.16 -14.22
CA ILE A 501 -11.11 -28.35 -14.34
C ILE A 501 -11.62 -29.33 -13.27
N VAL A 502 -10.99 -30.50 -13.17
CA VAL A 502 -11.42 -31.56 -12.25
C VAL A 502 -11.22 -31.12 -10.80
N ALA A 503 -10.08 -30.52 -10.47
CA ALA A 503 -9.79 -30.05 -9.12
C ALA A 503 -10.81 -28.98 -8.65
N ARG A 504 -11.13 -28.00 -9.51
CA ARG A 504 -12.09 -26.94 -9.18
C ARG A 504 -13.52 -27.45 -9.07
N ALA A 505 -13.93 -28.38 -9.95
CA ALA A 505 -15.23 -29.04 -9.87
C ALA A 505 -15.43 -29.83 -8.56
N ARG A 506 -14.35 -30.29 -7.94
CA ARG A 506 -14.34 -31.07 -6.69
C ARG A 506 -14.13 -30.24 -5.43
N SER A 507 -13.53 -29.07 -5.53
CA SER A 507 -13.18 -28.24 -4.38
C SER A 507 -14.39 -27.55 -3.77
N SER A 508 -14.72 -27.87 -2.53
CA SER A 508 -15.79 -27.18 -1.77
C SER A 508 -15.43 -25.74 -1.39
N ALA A 509 -14.15 -25.37 -1.47
CA ALA A 509 -13.65 -24.03 -1.20
C ALA A 509 -13.65 -23.12 -2.45
N ASP A 510 -13.84 -23.68 -3.65
CA ASP A 510 -13.86 -22.92 -4.90
C ASP A 510 -15.22 -22.26 -5.11
N GLN A 511 -15.22 -20.94 -5.29
CA GLN A 511 -16.45 -20.16 -5.50
C GLN A 511 -17.13 -20.49 -6.85
N TYR A 512 -16.40 -21.08 -7.80
CA TYR A 512 -16.87 -21.48 -9.11
C TYR A 512 -17.10 -23.00 -9.24
N ARG A 513 -17.10 -23.74 -8.11
CA ARG A 513 -17.26 -25.20 -8.10
C ARG A 513 -18.40 -25.71 -8.96
N GLU A 514 -19.62 -25.19 -8.76
CA GLU A 514 -20.81 -25.66 -9.49
C GLU A 514 -20.68 -25.43 -11.02
N PRO A 515 -20.29 -24.23 -11.50
CA PRO A 515 -19.94 -24.02 -12.90
C PRO A 515 -18.91 -25.00 -13.47
N TYR A 516 -17.81 -25.26 -12.75
CA TYR A 516 -16.80 -26.24 -13.17
C TYR A 516 -17.34 -27.69 -13.16
N ALA A 517 -18.24 -28.02 -12.23
CA ALA A 517 -18.91 -29.32 -12.18
C ALA A 517 -19.87 -29.51 -13.37
N GLU A 518 -20.56 -28.46 -13.81
CA GLU A 518 -21.36 -28.47 -15.04
C GLU A 518 -20.49 -28.71 -16.28
N LEU A 519 -19.38 -27.98 -16.41
CA LEU A 519 -18.43 -28.19 -17.49
C LEU A 519 -17.91 -29.62 -17.51
N LEU A 520 -17.53 -30.16 -16.35
CA LEU A 520 -17.03 -31.54 -16.25
C LEU A 520 -18.10 -32.56 -16.62
N ARG A 521 -19.37 -32.37 -16.23
CA ARG A 521 -20.50 -33.21 -16.66
C ARG A 521 -20.68 -33.19 -18.18
N ASP A 522 -20.58 -32.03 -18.80
CA ASP A 522 -20.69 -31.89 -20.25
C ASP A 522 -19.54 -32.59 -20.98
N LEU A 523 -18.31 -32.47 -20.48
CA LEU A 523 -17.15 -33.19 -21.01
C LEU A 523 -17.34 -34.72 -20.88
N ILE A 524 -17.85 -35.20 -19.74
CA ILE A 524 -18.10 -36.63 -19.50
C ILE A 524 -19.17 -37.16 -20.46
N ALA A 525 -20.27 -36.43 -20.62
CA ALA A 525 -21.35 -36.82 -21.54
C ALA A 525 -20.85 -36.90 -22.99
N GLU A 526 -20.02 -35.95 -23.42
CA GLU A 526 -19.39 -35.97 -24.74
C GLU A 526 -18.43 -37.15 -24.91
N ALA A 527 -17.60 -37.43 -23.90
CA ALA A 527 -16.67 -38.55 -23.91
C ALA A 527 -17.40 -39.89 -23.99
N GLN A 528 -18.49 -40.05 -23.23
CA GLN A 528 -19.36 -41.22 -23.27
C GLN A 528 -20.00 -41.41 -24.66
N ALA A 529 -20.50 -40.32 -25.27
CA ALA A 529 -21.07 -40.37 -26.61
C ALA A 529 -20.04 -40.81 -27.68
N ARG A 530 -18.75 -40.60 -27.42
CA ARG A 530 -17.63 -41.03 -28.28
C ARG A 530 -17.04 -42.39 -27.90
N GLY A 531 -17.56 -43.05 -26.87
CA GLY A 531 -17.04 -44.33 -26.38
C GLY A 531 -15.65 -44.22 -25.74
N LEU A 532 -15.29 -43.06 -25.19
CA LEU A 532 -14.03 -42.88 -24.47
C LEU A 532 -14.06 -43.57 -23.09
N PRO A 533 -12.89 -43.89 -22.51
CA PRO A 533 -12.78 -44.43 -21.16
C PRO A 533 -13.51 -43.58 -20.10
N PRO A 534 -13.90 -44.18 -18.96
CA PRO A 534 -14.48 -43.43 -17.83
C PRO A 534 -13.49 -42.41 -17.25
N LEU A 535 -14.03 -41.38 -16.59
CA LEU A 535 -13.29 -40.22 -16.05
C LEU A 535 -11.94 -40.58 -15.38
N PRO A 536 -11.85 -41.57 -14.46
CA PRO A 536 -10.59 -41.84 -13.74
C PRO A 536 -9.43 -42.26 -14.64
N LEU A 537 -9.75 -42.78 -15.83
CA LEU A 537 -8.79 -43.21 -16.85
C LEU A 537 -8.42 -42.10 -17.84
N TRP A 538 -8.90 -40.87 -17.68
CA TRP A 538 -8.65 -39.80 -18.66
C TRP A 538 -7.19 -39.35 -18.74
N HIS A 539 -6.36 -39.69 -17.74
CA HIS A 539 -4.90 -39.58 -17.85
C HIS A 539 -4.31 -40.43 -19.01
N THR A 540 -5.02 -41.45 -19.48
CA THR A 540 -4.59 -42.25 -20.64
C THR A 540 -4.91 -41.61 -21.99
N LEU A 541 -5.70 -40.53 -22.02
CA LEU A 541 -6.07 -39.84 -23.25
C LEU A 541 -4.88 -39.05 -23.81
N ASP A 542 -4.80 -38.99 -25.14
CA ASP A 542 -3.86 -38.10 -25.83
C ASP A 542 -4.38 -36.64 -25.85
N ALA A 543 -3.46 -35.69 -26.04
CA ALA A 543 -3.77 -34.27 -26.06
C ALA A 543 -4.76 -33.88 -27.18
N GLY A 544 -4.74 -34.59 -28.32
CA GLY A 544 -5.66 -34.35 -29.44
C GLY A 544 -7.10 -34.72 -29.08
N THR A 545 -7.29 -35.83 -28.38
CA THR A 545 -8.59 -36.24 -27.85
C THR A 545 -9.12 -35.22 -26.85
N LEU A 546 -8.29 -34.75 -25.91
CA LEU A 546 -8.67 -33.72 -24.94
C LEU A 546 -9.03 -32.38 -25.60
N HIS A 547 -8.25 -31.95 -26.60
CA HIS A 547 -8.54 -30.78 -27.43
C HIS A 547 -9.94 -30.88 -28.07
N GLN A 548 -10.28 -32.04 -28.64
CA GLN A 548 -11.59 -32.25 -29.27
C GLN A 548 -12.75 -32.26 -28.28
N LEU A 549 -12.53 -32.69 -27.03
CA LEU A 549 -13.50 -32.58 -25.95
C LEU A 549 -13.73 -31.11 -25.59
N GLY A 550 -12.66 -30.32 -25.43
CA GLY A 550 -12.77 -28.86 -25.21
C GLY A 550 -13.52 -28.15 -26.34
N ALA A 551 -13.20 -28.46 -27.59
CA ALA A 551 -13.90 -27.88 -28.75
C ALA A 551 -15.38 -28.29 -28.81
N ALA A 552 -15.74 -29.49 -28.36
CA ALA A 552 -17.12 -29.93 -28.26
C ALA A 552 -17.87 -29.23 -27.12
N ALA A 553 -17.24 -29.03 -25.96
CA ALA A 553 -17.79 -28.25 -24.87
C ALA A 553 -18.11 -26.81 -25.31
N CYS A 554 -17.23 -26.18 -26.08
CA CYS A 554 -17.49 -24.86 -26.68
C CYS A 554 -18.78 -24.87 -27.52
N ARG A 555 -18.88 -25.80 -28.49
CA ARG A 555 -20.07 -25.92 -29.36
C ARG A 555 -21.35 -26.17 -28.58
N ARG A 556 -21.30 -27.05 -27.58
CA ARG A 556 -22.46 -27.39 -26.73
C ARG A 556 -22.92 -26.19 -25.90
N GLY A 557 -21.98 -25.39 -25.40
CA GLY A 557 -22.27 -24.14 -24.70
C GLY A 557 -22.67 -22.98 -25.61
N GLY A 558 -22.69 -23.17 -26.93
CA GLY A 558 -23.07 -22.14 -27.89
C GLY A 558 -22.04 -21.02 -28.05
N PHE A 559 -20.75 -21.32 -27.89
CA PHE A 559 -19.66 -20.38 -28.11
C PHE A 559 -18.51 -21.00 -28.90
N GLU A 560 -17.72 -20.15 -29.57
CA GLU A 560 -16.61 -20.62 -30.41
C GLU A 560 -15.31 -20.77 -29.60
N PRO A 561 -14.45 -21.74 -29.97
CA PRO A 561 -13.04 -21.78 -29.55
C PRO A 561 -12.29 -20.50 -29.94
N LEU A 562 -11.10 -20.28 -29.36
CA LEU A 562 -10.23 -19.20 -29.82
C LEU A 562 -9.86 -19.40 -31.31
N PRO A 563 -9.81 -18.34 -32.14
CA PRO A 563 -9.49 -18.48 -33.55
C PRO A 563 -8.09 -19.09 -33.74
N GLY A 564 -7.97 -20.09 -34.61
CA GLY A 564 -6.69 -20.79 -34.83
C GLY A 564 -5.53 -19.87 -35.23
N VAL A 565 -5.82 -18.73 -35.87
CA VAL A 565 -4.81 -17.72 -36.24
C VAL A 565 -4.23 -16.97 -35.02
N VAL A 566 -4.94 -16.97 -33.90
CA VAL A 566 -4.54 -16.25 -32.67
C VAL A 566 -3.60 -17.10 -31.81
N ILE A 567 -3.78 -18.41 -31.79
CA ILE A 567 -3.03 -19.33 -30.92
C ILE A 567 -1.50 -19.20 -31.11
N PRO A 568 -0.94 -19.22 -32.35
CA PRO A 568 0.50 -19.03 -32.54
C PRO A 568 1.00 -17.66 -32.08
N ARG A 569 0.17 -16.61 -32.23
CA ARG A 569 0.53 -15.24 -31.82
C ARG A 569 0.59 -15.14 -30.30
N LEU A 570 -0.39 -15.71 -29.61
CA LEU A 570 -0.42 -15.77 -28.15
C LEU A 570 0.78 -16.54 -27.59
N ARG A 571 1.15 -17.67 -28.21
CA ARG A 571 2.35 -18.42 -27.82
C ARG A 571 3.62 -17.59 -27.96
N GLY A 572 3.80 -16.92 -29.10
CA GLY A 572 4.94 -16.03 -29.32
C GLY A 572 4.98 -14.87 -28.33
N ALA A 573 3.83 -14.31 -27.97
CA ALA A 573 3.74 -13.24 -26.98
C ALA A 573 4.11 -13.71 -25.57
N LEU A 574 3.68 -14.92 -25.16
CA LEU A 574 4.08 -15.49 -23.88
C LEU A 574 5.59 -15.77 -23.84
N GLU A 575 6.16 -16.36 -24.89
CA GLU A 575 7.60 -16.57 -25.01
C GLU A 575 8.38 -15.27 -24.90
N GLN A 576 7.90 -14.20 -25.56
CA GLN A 576 8.48 -12.88 -25.45
C GLN A 576 8.41 -12.35 -24.00
N LEU A 577 7.25 -12.41 -23.35
CA LEU A 577 7.06 -11.96 -21.97
C LEU A 577 8.00 -12.68 -20.99
N LEU A 578 8.16 -14.00 -21.15
CA LEU A 578 9.05 -14.81 -20.33
C LEU A 578 10.53 -14.48 -20.57
N ALA A 579 10.90 -14.14 -21.81
CA ALA A 579 12.27 -13.79 -22.19
C ALA A 579 12.70 -12.36 -21.77
N LEU A 580 11.76 -11.44 -21.59
CA LEU A 580 12.06 -10.07 -21.17
C LEU A 580 12.65 -10.05 -19.74
N PRO A 581 13.71 -9.26 -19.48
CA PRO A 581 14.19 -9.07 -18.11
C PRO A 581 13.13 -8.35 -17.27
N ALA A 582 13.01 -8.70 -15.99
CA ALA A 582 12.13 -7.97 -15.09
C ALA A 582 12.65 -6.52 -14.95
N PRO A 583 11.79 -5.49 -15.13
CA PRO A 583 12.20 -4.12 -14.90
C PRO A 583 12.59 -3.91 -13.42
N PRO A 584 13.57 -3.02 -13.15
CA PRO A 584 14.16 -2.82 -11.83
C PRO A 584 13.20 -2.25 -10.77
#